data_AF-A0AAE5F0I9-F1
#
_entry.id   AF-A0AAE5F0I9-F1
#
_cell.length_a   1.000
_cell.length_b   1.000
_cell.length_c   1.000
_cell.angle_alpha   90.00
_cell.angle_beta   90.00
_cell.angle_gamma   90.00
#
_symmetry.space_group_name_H-M   'P 1'
#
loop_
_entity.id
_entity.type
_entity.pdbx_description
1 polymer ?
#
loop_
_entity_poly.entity_id
_entity_poly.type
_entity_poly.pdbx_seq_one_letter_code
_entity_poly.pdbx_strand_id
1 'polypeptide(L)' 'MQNQLIAVPDMSWSALIDKKESAEDVEEDLVMELFNLMDEAEAESLAHELTLILFDKGDER' A
#
# COMPACT_ATOMS: atom_id res chain seq x y z
N MET A 1 -15.98 10.23 -0.59
CA MET A 1 -14.89 9.32 -0.14
C MET A 1 -14.27 8.82 -1.41
N GLN A 2 -12.94 8.96 -1.56
CA GLN A 2 -12.27 8.51 -2.77
C GLN A 2 -11.41 7.33 -2.36
N ASN A 3 -11.89 6.13 -2.68
CA ASN A 3 -11.19 4.91 -2.32
C ASN A 3 -10.44 4.42 -3.56
N GLN A 4 -9.23 3.88 -3.36
CA GLN A 4 -8.46 3.22 -4.41
C GLN A 4 -8.29 1.75 -4.06
N LEU A 5 -8.56 0.88 -5.04
CA LEU A 5 -8.25 -0.54 -4.93
C LEU A 5 -6.79 -0.75 -5.36
N ILE A 6 -6.01 -1.39 -4.50
CA ILE A 6 -4.68 -1.90 -4.81
C ILE A 6 -4.81 -3.40 -4.94
N ALA A 7 -4.24 -3.96 -6.00
CA ALA A 7 -4.16 -5.40 -6.17
C ALA A 7 -2.70 -5.77 -6.44
N VAL A 8 -2.21 -6.78 -5.72
CA VAL A 8 -0.91 -7.41 -5.95
C VAL A 8 -1.20 -8.85 -6.41
N PRO A 9 -1.34 -9.08 -7.74
CA PRO A 9 -1.83 -10.35 -8.27
C PRO A 9 -0.95 -11.54 -7.92
N ASP A 10 0.37 -11.32 -7.90
CA ASP A 10 1.36 -12.35 -7.58
C ASP A 10 1.20 -12.89 -6.15
N MET A 11 0.59 -12.10 -5.27
CA MET A 11 0.28 -12.48 -3.89
C MET A 11 -1.18 -12.91 -3.68
N SER A 12 -2.02 -12.88 -4.74
CA SER A 12 -3.48 -13.05 -4.62
C SER A 12 -4.11 -12.14 -3.56
N TRP A 13 -3.59 -10.92 -3.43
CA TRP A 13 -3.98 -9.97 -2.39
C TRP A 13 -4.47 -8.65 -2.99
N SER A 14 -5.41 -8.01 -2.29
CA SER A 14 -5.90 -6.69 -2.64
C SER A 14 -6.43 -5.96 -1.41
N ALA A 15 -6.23 -4.65 -1.34
CA ALA A 15 -6.76 -3.79 -0.29
C ALA A 15 -7.48 -2.57 -0.87
N LEU A 16 -8.50 -2.12 -0.16
CA LEU A 16 -9.23 -0.89 -0.48
C LEU A 16 -8.75 0.23 0.44
N ILE A 17 -8.00 1.19 -0.12
CA ILE A 17 -7.38 2.29 0.63
C ILE A 17 -8.27 3.54 0.56
N ASP A 18 -8.45 4.26 1.67
CA ASP A 18 -9.11 5.57 1.69
C ASP A 18 -8.09 6.68 1.42
N LYS A 19 -8.18 7.36 0.27
CA LYS A 19 -7.24 8.45 -0.09
C LYS A 19 -7.37 9.72 0.76
N LYS A 20 -8.26 9.73 1.76
CA LYS A 20 -8.32 10.82 2.73
C LYS A 20 -7.23 10.73 3.80
N GLU A 21 -6.61 9.56 3.94
CA GLU A 21 -5.51 9.30 4.85
C GLU A 21 -4.20 9.87 4.31
N SER A 22 -3.27 10.21 5.21
CA SER A 22 -1.94 10.65 4.82
C SER A 22 -1.12 9.47 4.29
N ALA A 23 0.01 9.74 3.62
CA ALA A 23 0.90 8.69 3.15
C ALA A 23 1.40 7.80 4.31
N GLU A 24 1.67 8.41 5.48
CA GLU A 24 2.09 7.70 6.69
C GLU A 24 0.98 6.78 7.22
N ASP A 25 -0.25 7.29 7.33
CA ASP A 25 -1.41 6.50 7.76
C ASP A 25 -1.65 5.30 6.81
N VAL A 26 -1.58 5.52 5.49
CA VAL A 26 -1.74 4.45 4.49
C VAL A 26 -0.62 3.42 4.57
N GLU A 27 0.63 3.86 4.79
CA GLU A 27 1.77 2.96 4.94
C GLU A 27 1.61 2.07 6.19
N GLU A 28 1.24 2.64 7.34
CA GLU A 28 0.99 1.86 8.57
C GLU A 28 -0.12 0.82 8.38
N ASP A 29 -1.24 1.19 7.74
CA ASP A 29 -2.34 0.27 7.46
C ASP A 29 -1.90 -0.87 6.52
N LEU A 30 -1.13 -0.54 5.49
CA LEU A 30 -0.57 -1.53 4.57
C LEU A 30 0.39 -2.49 5.29
N VAL A 31 1.25 -2.00 6.19
CA VAL A 31 2.13 -2.87 7.00
C VAL A 31 1.30 -3.83 7.83
N MET A 32 0.27 -3.35 8.52
CA MET A 32 -0.60 -4.20 9.35
C MET A 32 -1.32 -5.28 8.54
N GLU A 33 -1.79 -4.96 7.35
CA GLU A 33 -2.43 -5.96 6.48
C GLU A 33 -1.42 -6.97 5.94
N LEU A 34 -0.28 -6.51 5.43
CA LEU A 34 0.75 -7.33 4.79
C LEU A 34 1.48 -8.24 5.79
N PHE A 35 1.64 -7.84 7.05
CA PHE A 35 2.28 -8.65 8.08
C PHE A 35 1.52 -9.96 8.39
N ASN A 36 0.24 -10.06 8.02
CA ASN A 36 -0.51 -11.33 8.09
C ASN A 36 -0.12 -12.33 6.99
N LEU A 37 0.66 -11.90 5.99
CA LEU A 37 0.97 -12.65 4.77
C LEU A 37 2.47 -12.93 4.60
N MET A 38 3.31 -12.06 5.15
CA MET A 38 4.77 -12.11 5.03
C MET A 38 5.45 -11.64 6.32
N ASP A 39 6.77 -11.70 6.37
CA ASP A 39 7.51 -11.20 7.52
C ASP A 39 7.45 -9.66 7.63
N GLU A 40 7.82 -9.13 8.80
CA GLU A 40 7.73 -7.70 9.11
C GLU A 40 8.55 -6.86 8.14
N ALA A 41 9.76 -7.32 7.80
CA ALA A 41 10.66 -6.57 6.93
C ALA A 41 10.17 -6.53 5.48
N GLU A 42 9.62 -7.65 4.98
CA GLU A 42 8.99 -7.73 3.66
C GLU A 42 7.71 -6.86 3.63
N ALA A 43 6.90 -6.89 4.70
CA ALA A 43 5.68 -6.11 4.81
C ALA A 43 5.96 -4.60 4.82
N GLU A 44 6.92 -4.15 5.63
CA GLU A 44 7.40 -2.76 5.66
C GLU A 44 7.91 -2.32 4.28
N SER A 45 8.75 -3.14 3.63
CA SER A 45 9.32 -2.81 2.32
C SER A 45 8.23 -2.66 1.25
N LEU A 46 7.27 -3.59 1.20
CA LEU A 46 6.20 -3.56 0.21
C LEU A 46 5.19 -2.45 0.49
N ALA A 47 4.82 -2.22 1.75
CA ALA A 47 3.95 -1.11 2.13
C ALA A 47 4.54 0.23 1.70
N HIS A 48 5.83 0.44 1.96
CA HIS A 48 6.55 1.64 1.55
C HIS A 48 6.51 1.84 0.03
N GLU A 49 6.83 0.80 -0.76
CA GLU A 49 6.79 0.86 -2.22
C GLU A 49 5.39 1.19 -2.76
N LEU A 50 4.35 0.56 -2.19
CA LEU A 50 2.96 0.80 -2.57
C LEU A 50 2.54 2.24 -2.23
N THR A 51 2.88 2.74 -1.04
CA THR A 51 2.60 4.13 -0.64
C THR A 51 3.29 5.12 -1.58
N LEU A 52 4.54 4.89 -1.94
CA LEU A 52 5.23 5.73 -2.94
C LEU A 52 4.46 5.73 -4.27
N ILE A 53 4.01 4.59 -4.77
CA ILE A 53 3.23 4.53 -6.04
C ILE A 53 1.89 5.28 -5.93
N LEU A 54 1.24 5.26 -4.76
CA LEU A 54 -0.07 5.88 -4.56
C LEU A 54 -0.01 7.41 -4.43
N PHE A 55 1.05 7.91 -3.80
CA PHE A 55 1.21 9.32 -3.43
C PHE A 55 2.21 10.06 -4.31
N ASP A 56 3.15 9.37 -4.93
CA ASP A 56 4.00 9.93 -5.97
C ASP A 56 3.25 9.84 -7.30
N LYS A 57 2.78 11.00 -7.78
CA LYS A 57 2.20 11.11 -9.12
C LYS A 57 3.26 10.59 -10.09
N GLY A 58 2.89 9.59 -10.90
CA GLY A 58 3.74 9.02 -11.93
C GLY A 58 4.63 10.09 -12.56
N ASP A 59 5.95 9.86 -12.49
CA ASP A 59 6.91 10.60 -13.29
C ASP A 59 6.55 10.29 -14.75
N GLU A 60 5.66 11.11 -15.32
CA GLU A 60 5.37 11.20 -16.74
C GLU A 60 6.67 11.61 -17.43
N ARG A 61 7.52 10.64 -17.73
CA ARG A 61 8.64 10.76 -18.66
C ARG A 61 8.31 10.08 -19.98
#